data_AF-A0A8B9FLP3-F1
#
_entry.id   AF-A0A8B9FLP3-F1
#
_cell.length_a   1.000
_cell.length_b   1.000
_cell.length_c   1.000
_cell.angle_alpha   90.00
_cell.angle_beta   90.00
_cell.angle_gamma   90.00
#
_symmetry.space_group_name_H-M   'P 1'
#
loop_
_entity.id
_entity.type
_entity.pdbx_description
1 polymer ?
#
loop_
_entity_poly.entity_id
_entity_poly.type
_entity_poly.pdbx_seq_one_letter_code
_entity_poly.pdbx_strand_id
1 'polypeptide(L)'
;PASSLPPVLSFLEKKKRKQSLDRRRGKTRIYVGNHINRWLALKEKLDFRNDAEVAGFLLDLNSCHSCSDLLAKTTLVHNGWSTTSEART
;
A
#
# COMPACT_ATOMS: atom_id res chain seq x y z
N PRO A 1 -25.65 -4.68 34.63
CA PRO A 1 -24.61 -3.93 33.88
C PRO A 1 -25.07 -3.65 32.45
N ALA A 2 -25.43 -2.39 32.16
CA ALA A 2 -25.90 -1.97 30.85
C ALA A 2 -24.77 -2.12 29.82
N SER A 3 -24.97 -3.00 28.85
CA SER A 3 -24.12 -3.16 27.68
C SER A 3 -24.05 -1.83 26.93
N SER A 4 -22.83 -1.30 26.77
CA SER A 4 -22.55 -0.09 26.02
C SER A 4 -22.80 -0.34 24.53
N LEU A 5 -24.06 -0.30 24.12
CA LEU A 5 -24.41 -0.27 22.71
C LEU A 5 -23.81 1.00 22.10
N PRO A 6 -23.06 0.89 20.99
CA PRO A 6 -22.51 2.05 20.35
C PRO A 6 -23.65 3.02 20.00
N PRO A 7 -23.50 4.34 20.26
CA PRO A 7 -24.54 5.31 19.97
C PRO A 7 -25.00 5.18 18.53
N VAL A 8 -26.32 5.07 18.32
CA VAL A 8 -26.91 5.08 16.97
C VAL A 8 -26.75 6.49 16.43
N LEU A 9 -25.64 6.73 15.73
CA LEU A 9 -25.35 8.03 15.11
C LEU A 9 -26.41 8.33 14.05
N SER A 10 -26.92 9.56 14.07
CA SER A 10 -27.78 10.09 13.02
C SER A 10 -27.05 10.10 11.66
N PHE A 11 -27.81 10.26 10.57
CA PHE A 11 -27.24 10.36 9.22
C PHE A 11 -26.21 11.52 9.11
N LEU A 12 -26.52 12.66 9.72
CA LEU A 12 -25.64 13.83 9.78
C LEU A 12 -24.33 13.55 10.53
N GLU A 13 -24.40 12.85 11.66
CA GLU A 13 -23.22 12.47 12.44
C GLU A 13 -22.36 11.43 11.72
N LYS A 14 -22.98 10.44 11.07
CA LYS A 14 -22.28 9.47 10.20
C LYS A 14 -21.55 10.18 9.05
N LYS A 15 -22.19 11.15 8.40
CA LYS A 15 -21.59 11.94 7.30
C LYS A 15 -20.40 12.77 7.79
N LYS A 16 -20.55 13.50 8.90
CA LYS A 16 -19.46 14.28 9.50
C LYS A 16 -18.27 13.40 9.92
N ARG A 17 -18.54 12.24 10.53
CA ARG A 17 -17.51 11.27 10.90
C ARG A 17 -16.75 10.75 9.69
N LYS A 18 -17.46 10.34 8.63
CA LYS A 18 -16.84 9.90 7.37
C LYS A 18 -15.98 11.00 6.75
N GLN A 19 -16.49 12.22 6.65
CA GLN A 19 -15.77 13.35 6.07
C GLN A 19 -14.47 13.68 6.85
N SER A 20 -14.51 13.61 8.18
CA SER A 20 -13.31 13.79 9.01
C SER A 20 -12.27 12.70 8.77
N LEU A 21 -12.71 11.44 8.67
CA LEU A 21 -11.83 10.32 8.34
C LEU A 21 -11.23 10.45 6.93
N ASP A 22 -12.03 10.82 5.94
CA ASP A 22 -11.59 11.02 4.56
C ASP A 22 -10.60 12.19 4.47
N ARG A 23 -10.85 13.31 5.18
CA ARG A 23 -9.90 14.43 5.27
C ARG A 23 -8.56 14.02 5.89
N ARG A 24 -8.58 13.17 6.92
CA ARG A 24 -7.35 12.64 7.53
C ARG A 24 -6.62 11.70 6.56
N ARG A 25 -7.34 10.78 5.93
CA ARG A 25 -6.80 9.80 4.99
C ARG A 25 -6.28 10.44 3.70
N GLY A 26 -6.88 11.55 3.25
CA GLY A 26 -6.44 12.27 2.06
C GLY A 26 -4.97 12.70 2.14
N LYS A 27 -4.45 12.98 3.34
CA LYS A 27 -3.04 13.35 3.54
C LYS A 27 -2.06 12.18 3.36
N THR A 28 -2.52 10.95 3.54
CA THR A 28 -1.69 9.74 3.52
C THR A 28 -2.08 8.80 2.39
N ARG A 29 -3.02 9.20 1.53
CA ARG A 29 -3.52 8.38 0.44
C ARG A 29 -2.55 8.45 -0.73
N ILE A 30 -2.08 7.30 -1.17
CA ILE A 30 -1.29 7.15 -2.40
C ILE A 30 -2.21 6.60 -3.49
N TYR A 31 -2.12 7.17 -4.70
CA TYR A 31 -2.81 6.65 -5.86
C TYR A 31 -1.88 5.74 -6.65
N VAL A 32 -2.20 4.44 -6.66
CA VAL A 32 -1.40 3.41 -7.35
C VAL A 32 -1.66 3.41 -8.87
N GLY A 33 -2.83 3.91 -9.30
CA GLY A 33 -3.19 4.05 -10.72
C GLY A 33 -3.20 2.73 -11.48
N ASN A 34 -2.64 2.75 -12.70
CA ASN A 34 -2.61 1.61 -13.62
C ASN A 34 -1.87 0.38 -13.07
N HIS A 35 -1.11 0.53 -11.98
CA HIS A 35 -0.36 -0.56 -11.35
C HIS A 35 -1.17 -1.34 -10.30
N ILE A 36 -2.47 -1.05 -10.15
CA ILE A 36 -3.32 -1.72 -9.15
C ILE A 36 -3.34 -3.24 -9.31
N ASN A 37 -3.31 -3.76 -10.55
CA ASN A 37 -3.29 -5.20 -10.79
C ASN A 37 -2.00 -5.84 -10.27
N ARG A 38 -0.85 -5.16 -10.45
CA ARG A 38 0.43 -5.63 -9.91
C ARG A 38 0.45 -5.58 -8.39
N TRP A 39 -0.13 -4.53 -7.81
CA TRP A 39 -0.28 -4.39 -6.37
C TRP A 39 -1.13 -5.52 -5.75
N LEU A 40 -2.29 -5.81 -6.35
CA LEU A 40 -3.16 -6.89 -5.90
C LEU A 40 -2.52 -8.27 -6.05
N ALA A 41 -1.86 -8.52 -7.20
CA ALA A 41 -1.13 -9.77 -7.41
C ALA A 41 0.02 -9.96 -6.40
N LEU A 42 0.71 -8.87 -6.02
CA LEU A 42 1.73 -8.92 -4.97
C LEU A 42 1.12 -9.25 -3.61
N LYS A 43 -0.03 -8.63 -3.30
CA LYS A 43 -0.78 -8.88 -2.07
C LYS A 43 -1.19 -10.36 -1.94
N GLU A 44 -1.71 -10.94 -3.01
CA GLU A 44 -2.14 -12.35 -3.02
C GLU A 44 -0.96 -13.33 -2.96
N LYS A 45 0.12 -13.07 -3.71
CA LYS A 45 1.29 -13.96 -3.73
C LYS A 45 2.00 -14.09 -2.39
N LEU A 46 2.01 -13.01 -1.62
CA LEU A 46 2.66 -12.95 -0.30
C LEU A 46 1.65 -13.04 0.85
N ASP A 47 0.37 -13.26 0.54
CA ASP A 47 -0.75 -13.39 1.48
C ASP A 47 -0.83 -12.24 2.51
N PHE A 48 -0.63 -11.01 2.03
CA PHE A 48 -0.70 -9.81 2.87
C PHE A 48 -2.14 -9.49 3.28
N ARG A 49 -2.33 -9.12 4.55
CA ARG A 49 -3.66 -8.85 5.13
C ARG A 49 -4.25 -7.53 4.65
N ASN A 50 -3.40 -6.55 4.38
CA ASN A 50 -3.84 -5.21 3.97
C ASN A 50 -2.79 -4.48 3.13
N ASP A 51 -3.22 -3.40 2.46
CA ASP A 51 -2.36 -2.58 1.59
C ASP A 51 -1.22 -1.89 2.35
N ALA A 52 -1.35 -1.64 3.66
CA ALA A 52 -0.26 -1.05 4.43
C ALA A 52 0.91 -2.03 4.61
N GLU A 53 0.64 -3.33 4.74
CA GLU A 53 1.69 -4.37 4.78
C GLU A 53 2.44 -4.47 3.43
N VAL A 54 1.70 -4.40 2.32
CA VAL A 54 2.30 -4.36 0.97
C VAL A 54 3.20 -3.12 0.83
N ALA A 55 2.72 -1.95 1.27
CA ALA A 55 3.48 -0.71 1.24
C ALA A 55 4.75 -0.79 2.10
N GLY A 56 4.63 -1.31 3.32
CA GLY A 56 5.74 -1.52 4.25
C GLY A 56 6.82 -2.41 3.62
N PHE A 57 6.42 -3.58 3.10
CA PHE A 57 7.34 -4.49 2.42
C PHE A 57 8.08 -3.83 1.25
N LEU A 58 7.40 -3.05 0.42
CA LEU A 58 8.04 -2.33 -0.69
C LEU A 58 9.02 -1.25 -0.21
N LEU A 59 8.71 -0.56 0.89
CA LEU A 59 9.61 0.42 1.50
C LEU A 59 10.82 -0.26 2.17
N ASP A 60 10.61 -1.42 2.79
CA ASP A 60 11.65 -2.22 3.43
C ASP A 60 12.62 -2.80 2.38
N LEU A 61 12.10 -3.25 1.23
CA LEU A 61 12.94 -3.63 0.09
C LEU A 61 13.80 -2.46 -0.41
N ASN A 62 13.21 -1.28 -0.54
CA ASN A 62 13.91 -0.10 -1.04
C ASN A 62 14.94 0.46 -0.04
N SER A 63 14.63 0.43 1.26
CA SER A 63 15.60 0.80 2.30
C SER A 63 16.71 -0.24 2.42
N CYS A 64 16.41 -1.51 2.18
CA CYS A 64 17.38 -2.59 2.09
C CYS A 64 18.33 -2.46 0.88
N HIS A 65 17.99 -1.72 -0.18
CA HIS A 65 18.96 -1.42 -1.27
C HIS A 65 20.16 -0.56 -0.81
N SER A 66 20.12 0.02 0.40
CA SER A 66 21.29 0.63 1.06
C SER A 66 22.16 -0.39 1.81
N CYS A 67 21.70 -1.63 1.95
CA CYS A 67 22.47 -2.77 2.45
C CYS A 67 22.78 -3.68 1.25
N SER A 68 24.03 -3.67 0.81
CA SER A 68 24.55 -4.52 -0.28
C SER A 68 24.42 -6.04 -0.02
N ASP A 69 23.85 -6.47 1.11
CA ASP A 69 23.94 -7.85 1.61
C ASP A 69 22.71 -8.73 1.34
N LEU A 70 21.57 -8.19 0.87
CA LEU A 70 20.35 -9.00 0.59
C LEU A 70 20.10 -9.32 -0.89
N LEU A 71 20.88 -8.75 -1.81
CA LEU A 71 20.72 -8.98 -3.26
C LEU A 71 21.02 -10.44 -3.68
N ALA A 72 21.71 -11.21 -2.84
CA ALA A 72 22.05 -12.60 -3.14
C ALA A 72 20.87 -13.59 -3.05
N LYS A 73 19.70 -13.19 -2.53
CA LYS A 73 18.54 -14.10 -2.36
C LYS A 73 17.43 -13.94 -3.41
N THR A 74 17.44 -12.88 -4.22
CA THR A 74 16.33 -12.60 -5.18
C THR A 74 16.69 -12.84 -6.64
N THR A 75 17.93 -13.21 -6.95
CA THR A 75 18.43 -13.42 -8.33
C THR A 75 17.83 -14.63 -9.06
N LEU A 76 16.84 -15.33 -8.49
CA LEU A 76 16.20 -16.47 -9.15
C LEU A 76 14.67 -16.39 -9.18
N VAL A 77 14.10 -15.26 -9.65
CA VAL A 77 12.82 -15.28 -10.37
C VAL A 77 12.85 -14.26 -11.52
N HIS A 78 13.52 -14.68 -12.60
CA HIS A 78 13.22 -14.44 -14.01
C HIS A 78 12.27 -13.26 -14.41
N ASN A 79 12.90 -12.33 -15.16
CA ASN A 79 12.39 -11.57 -16.31
C ASN A 79 11.60 -10.26 -16.15
N GLY A 80 12.25 -9.19 -16.61
CA GLY A 80 11.60 -8.19 -17.45
C GLY A 80 11.37 -6.83 -16.82
N TRP A 81 12.41 -6.18 -16.30
CA TRP A 81 12.37 -4.75 -16.06
C TRP A 81 13.27 -4.04 -17.08
N SER A 82 12.73 -3.76 -18.26
CA SER A 82 13.35 -2.82 -19.20
C SER A 82 12.91 -1.42 -18.80
N THR A 83 13.83 -0.64 -18.23
CA THR A 83 13.66 0.81 -18.17
C THR A 83 14.12 1.35 -19.51
N THR A 84 13.18 1.71 -20.39
CA THR A 84 13.52 2.54 -21.54
C THR A 84 13.88 3.93 -21.01
N SER A 85 15.17 4.19 -20.84
CA SER A 85 15.68 5.56 -20.81
C SER A 85 16.06 5.94 -22.23
N GLU A 86 15.13 6.54 -22.97
CA GLU A 86 15.45 7.38 -24.11
C GLU A 86 16.30 8.55 -23.62
N ALA A 87 17.62 8.45 -23.75
CA ALA A 87 18.51 9.59 -23.73
C ALA A 87 18.68 10.06 -25.17
N ARG A 88 17.88 11.08 -25.47
CA ARG A 88 17.90 11.96 -26.63
C ARG A 88 19.33 12.44 -26.96
N THR A 89 19.72 12.29 -28.23
CA THR A 89 20.91 12.90 -28.84
C THR A 89 20.80 14.42 -28.88
#